data_AF-N1QP61-F1
#
_entry.id   AF-N1QP61-F1
#
_cell.length_a   1.000
_cell.length_b   1.000
_cell.length_c   1.000
_cell.angle_alpha   90.00
_cell.angle_beta   90.00
_cell.angle_gamma   90.00
#
_symmetry.space_group_name_H-M   'P 1'
#
loop_
_entity.id
_entity.type
_entity.pdbx_description
1 polymer ?
#
loop_
_entity_poly.entity_id
_entity_poly.type
_entity_poly.pdbx_seq_one_letter_code
_entity_poly.pdbx_strand_id
1 'polypeptide(L)'
;MGSSPDQMQFFSVLLKLMGARSTIEVGVFTGYSLLSTALALPAGGKVVAIDVSRECYELGRPVIEAAGVAHKVDFREGDGLAVLDGMLCEDGGARAGAFDFAYADADKLQYAGYHERLLRLVRVGGVIAYDNTLWGGSVAMPRDMPGSSDYDRLVRDSFLRFNAAVAADDRVEACILPIADGVTLCRRRHALPPRQVKHPPFPLLIAQHDEDEFLVLDPDIHHTCGIIGIRPYIVCGMSRGQPTRAVCGRIVELPTRVVTAASCHTPNKYYSEEICPRGNNKVLYISL
;
A
#
# COMPACT_ATOMS: atom_id res chain seq x y z
N MET A 1 23.44 2.88 10.12
CA MET A 1 23.43 2.12 8.86
C MET A 1 24.87 1.70 8.55
N GLY A 2 25.21 0.47 8.12
CA GLY A 2 24.37 -0.72 7.92
C GLY A 2 24.15 -1.56 9.17
N SER A 3 23.45 -2.69 9.02
CA SER A 3 23.08 -3.58 10.11
C SER A 3 24.30 -4.21 10.77
N SER A 4 24.19 -4.52 12.06
CA SER A 4 25.31 -5.12 12.78
C SER A 4 25.46 -6.62 12.45
N PRO A 5 26.68 -7.18 12.56
CA PRO A 5 26.91 -8.60 12.29
C PRO A 5 26.12 -9.56 13.19
N ASP A 6 25.96 -9.21 14.46
CA ASP A 6 25.21 -10.00 15.46
C ASP A 6 23.70 -10.04 15.13
N GLN A 7 23.11 -8.93 14.68
CA GLN A 7 21.72 -8.90 14.22
C GLN A 7 21.51 -9.78 12.98
N MET A 8 22.44 -9.71 12.01
CA MET A 8 22.34 -10.51 10.80
C MET A 8 22.61 -11.99 11.05
N GLN A 9 23.49 -12.32 11.99
CA GLN A 9 23.67 -13.71 12.44
C GLN A 9 22.38 -14.25 13.09
N PHE A 10 21.74 -13.46 13.95
CA PHE A 10 20.45 -13.80 14.53
C PHE A 10 19.37 -14.02 13.46
N PHE A 11 19.23 -13.12 12.48
CA PHE A 11 18.30 -13.30 11.37
C PHE A 11 18.59 -14.54 10.53
N SER A 12 19.87 -14.85 10.26
CA SER A 12 20.23 -16.07 9.53
C SER A 12 19.69 -17.34 10.21
N VAL A 13 19.81 -17.41 11.54
CA VAL A 13 19.26 -18.53 12.33
C VAL A 13 17.73 -18.50 12.33
N LEU A 14 17.13 -17.34 12.57
CA LEU A 14 15.67 -17.17 12.60
C LEU A 14 15.02 -17.61 11.28
N LEU A 15 15.53 -17.14 10.15
CA LEU A 15 15.02 -17.48 8.81
C LEU A 15 15.07 -18.98 8.55
N LYS A 16 16.13 -19.66 8.98
CA LYS A 16 16.29 -21.11 8.86
C LYS A 16 15.32 -21.88 9.77
N LEU A 17 15.18 -21.44 11.02
CA LEU A 17 14.22 -22.03 11.97
C LEU A 17 12.78 -21.91 11.48
N MET A 18 12.44 -20.77 10.87
CA MET A 18 11.12 -20.53 10.28
C MET A 18 10.89 -21.28 8.96
N GLY A 19 11.94 -21.81 8.34
CA GLY A 19 11.87 -22.37 6.98
C GLY A 19 11.48 -21.34 5.93
N ALA A 20 11.90 -20.07 6.09
CA ALA A 20 11.51 -18.96 5.22
C ALA A 20 11.98 -19.20 3.78
N ARG A 21 11.14 -18.80 2.81
CA ARG A 21 11.40 -18.92 1.37
C ARG A 21 11.16 -17.62 0.62
N SER A 22 10.14 -16.86 1.00
CA SER A 22 9.78 -15.60 0.37
C SER A 22 9.90 -14.48 1.39
N THR A 23 10.79 -13.53 1.17
CA THR A 23 11.00 -12.41 2.10
C THR A 23 10.92 -11.06 1.39
N ILE A 24 10.69 -10.02 2.18
CA ILE A 24 10.67 -8.64 1.70
C ILE A 24 11.53 -7.76 2.62
N GLU A 25 12.30 -6.87 2.03
CA GLU A 25 13.19 -5.93 2.73
C GLU A 25 12.88 -4.51 2.26
N VAL A 26 12.62 -3.61 3.20
CA VAL A 26 12.37 -2.18 2.95
C VAL A 26 13.51 -1.41 3.62
N GLY A 27 14.38 -0.80 2.80
CA GLY A 27 15.67 -0.26 3.22
C GLY A 27 16.77 -1.32 3.06
N VAL A 28 17.55 -1.17 2.00
CA VAL A 28 18.62 -2.09 1.57
C VAL A 28 19.99 -1.45 1.78
N PHE A 29 20.10 -0.14 1.50
CA PHE A 29 21.37 0.58 1.44
C PHE A 29 22.41 -0.20 0.60
N THR A 30 23.56 -0.57 1.17
CA THR A 30 24.62 -1.34 0.50
C THR A 30 24.41 -2.86 0.58
N GLY A 31 23.29 -3.34 1.12
CA GLY A 31 22.85 -4.73 0.99
C GLY A 31 23.46 -5.74 1.96
N TYR A 32 23.99 -5.33 3.12
CA TYR A 32 24.52 -6.29 4.11
C TYR A 32 23.42 -7.20 4.69
N SER A 33 22.26 -6.63 5.04
CA SER A 33 21.06 -7.34 5.46
C SER A 33 20.49 -8.22 4.34
N LEU A 34 20.40 -7.64 3.15
CA LEU A 34 19.94 -8.33 1.95
C LEU A 34 20.80 -9.57 1.64
N LEU A 35 22.12 -9.44 1.66
CA LEU A 35 23.07 -10.53 1.44
C LEU A 35 22.89 -11.62 2.51
N SER A 36 22.82 -11.24 3.78
CA SER A 36 22.67 -12.15 4.91
C SER A 36 21.38 -12.96 4.82
N THR A 37 20.28 -12.29 4.44
CA THR A 37 18.98 -12.91 4.17
C THR A 37 19.06 -13.87 3.00
N ALA A 38 19.58 -13.43 1.84
CA ALA A 38 19.68 -14.26 0.63
C ALA A 38 20.54 -15.52 0.84
N LEU A 39 21.60 -15.45 1.64
CA LEU A 39 22.42 -16.59 2.04
C LEU A 39 21.69 -17.56 2.98
N ALA A 40 20.80 -17.07 3.83
CA ALA A 40 20.04 -17.91 4.77
C ALA A 40 18.89 -18.68 4.10
N LEU A 41 18.32 -18.12 3.02
CA LEU A 41 17.22 -18.74 2.29
C LEU A 41 17.66 -19.99 1.51
N PRO A 42 16.76 -20.95 1.25
CA PRO A 42 17.05 -22.10 0.39
C PRO A 42 17.34 -21.66 -1.06
N ALA A 43 17.80 -22.58 -1.91
CA ALA A 43 18.18 -22.30 -3.30
C ALA A 43 17.06 -21.62 -4.11
N GLY A 44 15.81 -22.06 -3.93
CA GLY A 44 14.63 -21.45 -4.58
C GLY A 44 14.03 -20.25 -3.83
N GLY A 45 14.68 -19.76 -2.77
CA GLY A 45 14.18 -18.62 -2.01
C GLY A 45 14.30 -17.31 -2.78
N LYS A 46 13.48 -16.32 -2.40
CA LYS A 46 13.40 -15.01 -3.03
C LYS A 46 13.31 -13.90 -2.00
N VAL A 47 13.99 -12.79 -2.28
CA VAL A 47 13.92 -11.55 -1.51
C VAL A 47 13.45 -10.44 -2.45
N VAL A 48 12.32 -9.81 -2.12
CA VAL A 48 11.96 -8.52 -2.71
C VAL A 48 12.67 -7.44 -1.92
N ALA A 49 13.56 -6.69 -2.54
CA ALA A 49 14.39 -5.67 -1.91
C ALA A 49 13.94 -4.28 -2.39
N ILE A 50 13.58 -3.39 -1.48
CA ILE A 50 13.00 -2.07 -1.81
C ILE A 50 13.90 -0.99 -1.22
N ASP A 51 14.40 -0.09 -2.06
CA ASP A 51 15.17 1.06 -1.61
C ASP A 51 14.97 2.25 -2.56
N VAL A 52 15.17 3.46 -2.05
CA VAL A 52 15.12 4.70 -2.84
C VAL A 52 16.39 4.91 -3.66
N SER A 53 17.51 4.29 -3.27
CA SER A 53 18.82 4.49 -3.90
C SER A 53 19.32 3.21 -4.56
N ARG A 54 19.14 3.11 -5.88
CA ARG A 54 19.84 2.08 -6.67
C ARG A 54 21.34 2.21 -6.58
N GLU A 55 21.88 3.42 -6.54
CA GLU A 55 23.31 3.67 -6.45
C GLU A 55 23.93 2.95 -5.23
N CYS A 56 23.32 3.07 -4.04
CA CYS A 56 23.80 2.39 -2.85
C CYS A 56 23.76 0.86 -3.01
N TYR A 57 22.68 0.32 -3.57
CA TYR A 57 22.55 -1.12 -3.83
C TYR A 57 23.64 -1.62 -4.79
N GLU A 58 23.92 -0.88 -5.86
CA GLU A 58 24.92 -1.22 -6.86
C GLU A 58 26.35 -1.27 -6.27
N LEU A 59 26.64 -0.54 -5.17
CA LEU A 59 27.91 -0.67 -4.45
C LEU A 59 28.09 -2.07 -3.82
N GLY A 60 27.01 -2.65 -3.29
CA GLY A 60 27.02 -3.97 -2.65
C GLY A 60 26.77 -5.14 -3.59
N ARG A 61 26.13 -4.90 -4.73
CA ARG A 61 25.72 -5.92 -5.69
C ARG A 61 26.85 -6.87 -6.12
N PRO A 62 28.09 -6.41 -6.40
CA PRO A 62 29.19 -7.31 -6.75
C PRO A 62 29.49 -8.36 -5.68
N VAL A 63 29.30 -8.05 -4.40
CA VAL A 63 29.48 -9.00 -3.29
C VAL A 63 28.36 -10.04 -3.27
N ILE A 64 27.12 -9.62 -3.54
CA ILE A 64 25.95 -10.50 -3.65
C ILE A 64 26.09 -11.45 -4.84
N GLU A 65 26.61 -10.96 -5.96
CA GLU A 65 26.92 -11.76 -7.16
C GLU A 65 28.05 -12.76 -6.88
N ALA A 66 29.15 -12.32 -6.26
CA ALA A 66 30.28 -13.18 -5.89
C ALA A 66 29.87 -14.29 -4.90
N ALA A 67 28.91 -14.01 -4.02
CA ALA A 67 28.33 -14.99 -3.11
C ALA A 67 27.37 -15.99 -3.80
N GLY A 68 27.08 -15.80 -5.10
CA GLY A 68 26.25 -16.71 -5.89
C GLY A 68 24.75 -16.64 -5.58
N VAL A 69 24.28 -15.61 -4.87
CA VAL A 69 22.88 -15.50 -4.42
C VAL A 69 22.10 -14.36 -5.06
N ALA A 70 22.69 -13.60 -5.97
CA ALA A 70 22.02 -12.50 -6.69
C ALA A 70 20.72 -12.94 -7.39
N HIS A 71 20.65 -14.17 -7.89
CA HIS A 71 19.44 -14.73 -8.50
C HIS A 71 18.22 -14.83 -7.56
N LYS A 72 18.41 -14.67 -6.25
CA LYS A 72 17.33 -14.63 -5.25
C LYS A 72 16.74 -13.23 -5.08
N VAL A 73 17.44 -12.19 -5.52
CA VAL A 73 17.09 -10.79 -5.25
C VAL A 73 16.25 -10.22 -6.40
N ASP A 74 15.10 -9.66 -6.05
CA ASP A 74 14.27 -8.81 -6.91
C ASP A 74 14.30 -7.39 -6.33
N PHE A 75 15.22 -6.56 -6.84
CA PHE A 75 15.42 -5.20 -6.35
C PHE A 75 14.49 -4.21 -7.06
N ARG A 76 13.77 -3.41 -6.27
CA ARG A 76 12.81 -2.40 -6.72
C ARG A 76 13.20 -1.04 -6.17
N GLU A 77 13.51 -0.15 -7.09
CA GLU A 77 13.84 1.22 -6.76
C GLU A 77 12.56 2.05 -6.57
N GLY A 78 12.46 2.78 -5.47
CA GLY A 78 11.35 3.69 -5.22
C GLY A 78 11.05 3.94 -3.73
N ASP A 79 10.07 4.81 -3.48
CA ASP A 79 9.55 5.02 -2.13
C ASP A 79 8.94 3.73 -1.57
N GLY A 80 9.33 3.39 -0.34
CA GLY A 80 8.94 2.13 0.28
C GLY A 80 7.42 1.97 0.40
N LEU A 81 6.68 3.03 0.76
CA LEU A 81 5.22 2.92 0.89
C LEU A 81 4.55 2.79 -0.48
N ALA A 82 5.00 3.57 -1.46
CA ALA A 82 4.47 3.50 -2.82
C ALA A 82 4.66 2.10 -3.44
N VAL A 83 5.85 1.50 -3.27
CA VAL A 83 6.12 0.14 -3.79
C VAL A 83 5.25 -0.89 -3.08
N LEU A 84 5.12 -0.82 -1.75
CA LEU A 84 4.26 -1.74 -0.99
C LEU A 84 2.77 -1.59 -1.36
N ASP A 85 2.29 -0.36 -1.57
CA ASP A 85 0.91 -0.10 -2.02
C ASP A 85 0.68 -0.64 -3.44
N GLY A 86 1.64 -0.49 -4.35
CA GLY A 86 1.61 -1.10 -5.68
C GLY A 86 1.49 -2.62 -5.60
N MET A 87 2.32 -3.27 -4.79
CA MET A 87 2.29 -4.73 -4.59
C MET A 87 0.97 -5.25 -4.02
N LEU A 88 0.28 -4.45 -3.19
CA LEU A 88 -1.04 -4.81 -2.67
C LEU A 88 -2.14 -4.70 -3.73
N CYS A 89 -1.94 -3.89 -4.77
CA CYS A 89 -2.88 -3.70 -5.87
C CYS A 89 -2.62 -4.69 -7.03
N GLU A 90 -1.40 -5.20 -7.17
CA GLU A 90 -1.03 -6.19 -8.19
C GLU A 90 -1.91 -7.46 -8.12
N ASP A 91 -2.28 -7.96 -9.30
CA ASP A 91 -3.00 -9.24 -9.49
C ASP A 91 -4.26 -9.40 -8.62
N GLY A 92 -4.99 -8.31 -8.36
CA GLY A 92 -6.21 -8.34 -7.53
C GLY A 92 -5.94 -8.69 -6.06
N GLY A 93 -4.73 -8.44 -5.56
CA GLY A 93 -4.33 -8.74 -4.19
C GLY A 93 -3.68 -10.13 -4.01
N ALA A 94 -3.25 -10.79 -5.08
CA ALA A 94 -2.61 -12.11 -5.02
C ALA A 94 -1.32 -12.14 -4.16
N ARG A 95 -0.69 -10.98 -3.93
CA ARG A 95 0.49 -10.83 -3.06
C ARG A 95 0.15 -10.78 -1.56
N ALA A 96 -1.14 -10.69 -1.19
CA ALA A 96 -1.54 -10.71 0.21
C ALA A 96 -1.10 -12.03 0.87
N GLY A 97 -0.34 -11.93 1.95
CA GLY A 97 0.21 -13.09 2.64
C GLY A 97 1.26 -13.88 1.84
N ALA A 98 1.93 -13.27 0.86
CA ALA A 98 2.95 -13.94 0.04
C ALA A 98 4.34 -14.05 0.69
N PHE A 99 4.57 -13.39 1.82
CA PHE A 99 5.89 -13.33 2.47
C PHE A 99 5.91 -14.06 3.82
N ASP A 100 6.98 -14.82 4.05
CA ASP A 100 7.27 -15.49 5.32
C ASP A 100 7.88 -14.53 6.35
N PHE A 101 8.71 -13.61 5.86
CA PHE A 101 9.47 -12.66 6.66
C PHE A 101 9.54 -11.29 5.97
N ALA A 102 9.39 -10.23 6.75
CA ALA A 102 9.62 -8.86 6.30
C ALA A 102 10.64 -8.17 7.21
N TYR A 103 11.53 -7.38 6.63
CA TYR A 103 12.47 -6.54 7.35
C TYR A 103 12.29 -5.08 6.93
N ALA A 104 12.14 -4.19 7.91
CA ALA A 104 12.02 -2.75 7.70
C ALA A 104 13.15 -2.02 8.43
N ASP A 105 14.03 -1.42 7.65
CA ASP A 105 15.16 -0.58 8.08
C ASP A 105 15.28 0.63 7.13
N ALA A 106 14.21 1.42 7.05
CA ALA A 106 14.10 2.56 6.13
C ALA A 106 13.77 3.85 6.89
N ASP A 107 12.82 4.65 6.38
CA ASP A 107 12.36 5.88 7.02
C ASP A 107 11.57 5.57 8.31
N LYS A 108 12.17 5.92 9.46
CA LYS A 108 11.62 5.64 10.78
C LYS A 108 10.29 6.34 11.02
N LEU A 109 10.06 7.48 10.37
CA LEU A 109 8.80 8.23 10.49
C LEU A 109 7.63 7.50 9.81
N GLN A 110 7.92 6.56 8.90
CA GLN A 110 6.92 5.81 8.14
C GLN A 110 6.67 4.39 8.69
N TYR A 111 7.26 4.00 9.82
CA TYR A 111 7.13 2.62 10.35
C TYR A 111 5.68 2.19 10.60
N ALA A 112 4.81 3.10 11.07
CA ALA A 112 3.38 2.82 11.19
C ALA A 112 2.73 2.57 9.81
N GLY A 113 3.15 3.31 8.79
CA GLY A 113 2.72 3.10 7.41
C GLY A 113 3.19 1.75 6.88
N TYR A 114 4.46 1.41 7.09
CA TYR A 114 5.01 0.10 6.72
C TYR A 114 4.29 -1.03 7.43
N HIS A 115 3.96 -0.86 8.71
CA HIS A 115 3.25 -1.87 9.49
C HIS A 115 1.92 -2.28 8.87
N GLU A 116 1.08 -1.32 8.47
CA GLU A 116 -0.21 -1.63 7.86
C GLU A 116 -0.10 -2.36 6.51
N ARG A 117 0.95 -2.10 5.71
CA ARG A 117 1.15 -2.82 4.43
C ARG A 117 1.80 -4.18 4.67
N LEU A 118 2.87 -4.22 5.43
CA LEU A 118 3.62 -5.45 5.69
C LEU A 118 2.76 -6.49 6.41
N LEU A 119 1.87 -6.08 7.31
CA LEU A 119 0.94 -7.00 7.96
C LEU A 119 -0.04 -7.67 6.97
N ARG A 120 -0.36 -7.01 5.85
CA ARG A 120 -1.18 -7.60 4.77
C ARG A 120 -0.35 -8.51 3.88
N LEU A 121 0.89 -8.13 3.59
CA LEU A 121 1.81 -8.86 2.69
C LEU A 121 2.44 -10.09 3.35
N VAL A 122 2.69 -10.07 4.65
CA VAL A 122 3.27 -11.20 5.41
C VAL A 122 2.17 -12.18 5.78
N ARG A 123 2.37 -13.49 5.56
CA ARG A 123 1.37 -14.53 5.86
C ARG A 123 1.05 -14.61 7.35
N VAL A 124 -0.08 -15.25 7.68
CA VAL A 124 -0.34 -15.65 9.07
C VAL A 124 0.78 -16.57 9.57
N GLY A 125 1.30 -16.28 10.76
CA GLY A 125 2.47 -16.93 11.35
C GLY A 125 3.81 -16.46 10.78
N GLY A 126 3.82 -15.60 9.76
CA GLY A 126 5.03 -14.92 9.30
C GLY A 126 5.46 -13.82 10.27
N VAL A 127 6.68 -13.32 10.11
CA VAL A 127 7.30 -12.35 11.03
C VAL A 127 7.66 -11.06 10.30
N ILE A 128 7.40 -9.93 10.91
CA ILE A 128 7.92 -8.62 10.49
C ILE A 128 8.96 -8.17 11.52
N ALA A 129 10.13 -7.76 11.09
CA ALA A 129 11.20 -7.23 11.92
C ALA A 129 11.39 -5.74 11.62
N TYR A 130 11.33 -4.91 12.67
CA TYR A 130 11.56 -3.47 12.60
C TYR A 130 12.88 -3.13 13.28
N ASP A 131 13.81 -2.51 12.54
CA ASP A 131 15.12 -2.14 13.08
C ASP A 131 15.10 -0.78 13.82
N ASN A 132 16.09 -0.58 14.67
CA ASN A 132 16.36 0.65 15.44
C ASN A 132 15.27 1.06 16.43
N THR A 133 14.42 0.12 16.85
CA THR A 133 13.27 0.39 17.73
C THR A 133 13.63 0.84 19.14
N LEU A 134 14.91 0.75 19.54
CA LEU A 134 15.42 1.35 20.77
C LEU A 134 16.10 2.72 20.55
N TRP A 135 16.42 3.08 19.30
CA TRP A 135 16.97 4.37 18.85
C TRP A 135 18.06 4.94 19.77
N GLY A 136 19.18 4.22 19.88
CA GLY A 136 20.31 4.54 20.74
C GLY A 136 19.99 4.52 22.23
N GLY A 137 18.89 3.86 22.62
CA GLY A 137 18.34 3.90 23.98
C GLY A 137 17.58 5.18 24.32
N SER A 138 17.46 6.14 23.39
CA SER A 138 16.84 7.45 23.65
C SER A 138 15.36 7.37 24.02
N VAL A 139 14.67 6.27 23.65
CA VAL A 139 13.29 6.00 24.03
C VAL A 139 13.10 5.86 25.55
N ALA A 140 14.16 5.53 26.29
CA ALA A 140 14.15 5.46 27.76
C ALA A 140 14.71 6.73 28.43
N MET A 141 15.08 7.74 27.65
CA MET A 141 15.75 8.96 28.14
C MET A 141 14.79 10.16 28.19
N PRO A 142 15.10 11.20 29.00
CA PRO A 142 14.41 12.48 28.93
C PRO A 142 14.47 13.05 27.51
N ARG A 143 13.37 13.66 27.06
CA ARG A 143 13.25 14.18 25.68
C ARG A 143 14.30 15.24 25.35
N ASP A 144 14.63 16.09 26.31
CA ASP A 144 15.52 17.24 26.13
C ASP A 144 16.96 16.94 26.59
N MET A 145 17.41 15.69 26.46
CA MET A 145 18.79 15.31 26.78
C MET A 145 19.79 16.15 25.96
N PRO A 146 20.84 16.72 26.59
CA PRO A 146 21.92 17.39 25.87
C PRO A 146 22.58 16.46 24.85
N GLY A 147 22.81 16.97 23.63
CA GLY A 147 23.48 16.23 22.55
C GLY A 147 22.54 15.53 21.56
N SER A 148 21.23 15.45 21.82
CA SER A 148 20.26 14.98 20.82
C SER A 148 19.98 16.05 19.78
N SER A 149 20.08 15.69 18.50
CA SER A 149 19.65 16.56 17.41
C SER A 149 18.12 16.68 17.38
N ASP A 150 17.59 17.70 16.69
CA ASP A 150 16.14 17.82 16.49
C ASP A 150 15.56 16.65 15.70
N TYR A 151 16.35 16.10 14.77
CA TYR A 151 15.98 14.89 14.05
C TYR A 151 15.90 13.67 14.98
N ASP A 152 16.88 13.48 15.88
CA ASP A 152 16.85 12.38 16.85
C ASP A 152 15.64 12.46 17.78
N ARG A 153 15.30 13.68 18.23
CA ARG A 153 14.09 13.91 19.03
C ARG A 153 12.82 13.54 18.26
N LEU A 154 12.72 13.90 16.99
CA LEU A 154 11.59 13.57 16.13
C LEU A 154 11.44 12.05 15.91
N VAL A 155 12.55 11.37 15.64
CA VAL A 155 12.57 9.91 15.43
C VAL A 155 12.27 9.18 16.73
N ARG A 156 12.85 9.60 17.86
CA ARG A 156 12.52 9.10 19.20
C ARG A 156 11.02 9.18 19.47
N ASP A 157 10.41 10.35 19.26
CA ASP A 157 8.98 10.55 19.51
C ASP A 157 8.12 9.66 18.58
N SER A 158 8.61 9.36 17.38
CA SER A 158 7.97 8.41 16.45
C SER A 158 8.10 6.96 16.94
N PHE A 159 9.25 6.53 17.43
CA PHE A 159 9.43 5.20 17.99
C PHE A 159 8.65 4.97 19.28
N LEU A 160 8.53 5.96 20.16
CA LEU A 160 7.66 5.85 21.34
C LEU A 160 6.21 5.53 20.95
N ARG A 161 5.68 6.25 19.96
CA ARG A 161 4.32 6.00 19.44
C ARG A 161 4.22 4.66 18.74
N PHE A 162 5.20 4.32 17.89
CA PHE A 162 5.20 3.07 17.15
C PHE A 162 5.30 1.85 18.07
N ASN A 163 6.23 1.84 19.02
CA ASN A 163 6.41 0.75 19.97
C ASN A 163 5.17 0.55 20.83
N ALA A 164 4.54 1.65 21.29
CA ALA A 164 3.28 1.58 22.04
C ALA A 164 2.13 1.02 21.18
N ALA A 165 2.03 1.43 19.91
CA ALA A 165 1.02 0.92 18.99
C ALA A 165 1.20 -0.58 18.73
N VAL A 166 2.42 -1.03 18.43
CA VAL A 166 2.74 -2.46 18.23
C VAL A 166 2.46 -3.28 19.48
N ALA A 167 2.80 -2.78 20.66
CA ALA A 167 2.53 -3.47 21.92
C ALA A 167 1.02 -3.64 22.19
N ALA A 168 0.19 -2.73 21.68
CA ALA A 168 -1.26 -2.77 21.80
C ALA A 168 -1.98 -3.46 20.62
N ASP A 169 -1.23 -3.90 19.60
CA ASP A 169 -1.80 -4.46 18.38
C ASP A 169 -2.09 -5.97 18.53
N ASP A 170 -3.37 -6.31 18.64
CA ASP A 170 -3.83 -7.69 18.83
C ASP A 170 -3.62 -8.60 17.61
N ARG A 171 -3.28 -8.02 16.44
CA ARG A 171 -3.02 -8.73 15.19
C ARG A 171 -1.64 -9.39 15.19
N VAL A 172 -0.76 -9.02 16.12
CA VAL A 172 0.62 -9.54 16.22
C VAL A 172 0.97 -10.05 17.62
N GLU A 173 1.93 -10.96 17.69
CA GLU A 173 2.71 -11.24 18.90
C GLU A 173 4.05 -10.51 18.76
N ALA A 174 4.29 -9.52 19.60
CA ALA A 174 5.48 -8.68 19.53
C ALA A 174 6.55 -9.08 20.55
N CYS A 175 7.82 -9.02 20.16
CA CYS A 175 8.98 -9.20 21.02
C CYS A 175 10.05 -8.17 20.66
N ILE A 176 10.45 -7.34 21.62
CA ILE A 176 11.56 -6.38 21.46
C ILE A 176 12.84 -7.07 21.91
N LEU A 177 13.83 -7.12 21.03
CA LEU A 177 15.14 -7.71 21.26
C LEU A 177 16.21 -6.61 21.38
N PRO A 178 17.01 -6.60 22.46
CA PRO A 178 18.11 -5.65 22.64
C PRO A 178 19.38 -6.10 21.89
N ILE A 179 19.22 -6.45 20.61
CA ILE A 179 20.33 -6.73 19.69
C ILE A 179 20.54 -5.46 18.85
N ALA A 180 21.80 -5.10 18.61
CA ALA A 180 22.16 -3.87 17.90
C ALA A 180 21.46 -2.62 18.48
N ASP A 181 20.71 -1.90 17.65
CA ASP A 181 19.96 -0.69 18.02
C ASP A 181 18.48 -0.99 18.36
N GLY A 182 18.19 -2.26 18.66
CA GLY A 182 16.87 -2.74 19.03
C GLY A 182 16.05 -3.21 17.85
N VAL A 183 15.69 -4.49 17.84
CA VAL A 183 14.82 -5.07 16.81
C VAL A 183 13.49 -5.49 17.43
N THR A 184 12.38 -5.01 16.89
CA THR A 184 11.05 -5.50 17.26
C THR A 184 10.59 -6.54 16.26
N LEU A 185 10.41 -7.78 16.72
CA LEU A 185 9.80 -8.86 15.94
C LEU A 185 8.29 -8.88 16.19
N CYS A 186 7.50 -8.93 15.12
CA CYS A 186 6.06 -9.02 15.15
C CYS A 186 5.60 -10.25 14.38
N ARG A 187 5.16 -11.30 15.07
CA ARG A 187 4.57 -12.49 14.42
C ARG A 187 3.08 -12.24 14.15
N ARG A 188 2.66 -12.28 12.89
CA ARG A 188 1.24 -12.10 12.53
C ARG A 188 0.38 -13.26 13.06
N ARG A 189 -0.70 -12.96 13.79
CA ARG A 189 -1.55 -13.99 14.45
C ARG A 189 -2.70 -14.48 13.59
N HIS A 190 -3.37 -13.58 12.86
CA HIS A 190 -4.63 -13.90 12.17
C HIS A 190 -4.73 -13.26 10.79
N ALA A 191 -5.67 -13.78 9.99
CA ALA A 191 -6.04 -13.17 8.72
C ALA A 191 -6.65 -11.78 8.98
N LEU A 192 -6.35 -10.82 8.12
CA LEU A 192 -6.96 -9.50 8.19
C LEU A 192 -8.23 -9.50 7.34
N PRO A 193 -9.27 -8.76 7.75
CA PRO A 193 -10.41 -8.56 6.87
C PRO A 193 -9.97 -7.90 5.56
N PRO A 194 -10.70 -8.14 4.45
CA PRO A 194 -10.48 -7.42 3.20
C PRO A 194 -10.39 -5.93 3.47
N ARG A 195 -9.51 -5.22 2.75
CA ARG A 195 -9.46 -3.76 2.84
C ARG A 195 -10.86 -3.27 2.47
N GLN A 196 -11.61 -2.73 3.43
CA GLN A 196 -12.79 -1.95 3.09
C GLN A 196 -12.25 -0.79 2.27
N VAL A 197 -12.52 -0.83 0.96
CA VAL A 197 -12.53 0.39 0.17
C VAL A 197 -13.61 1.21 0.88
N LYS A 198 -13.21 2.18 1.71
CA LYS A 198 -14.12 3.23 2.08
C LYS A 198 -14.44 3.89 0.75
N HIS A 199 -15.54 3.48 0.13
CA HIS A 199 -16.17 4.32 -0.84
C HIS A 199 -16.30 5.67 -0.13
N PRO A 200 -15.79 6.78 -0.72
CA PRO A 200 -16.21 8.08 -0.24
C PRO A 200 -17.74 8.03 -0.12
N PRO A 201 -18.33 8.61 0.94
CA PRO A 201 -19.78 8.76 0.92
C PRO A 201 -20.09 9.55 -0.36
N PHE A 202 -20.80 8.88 -1.27
CA PHE A 202 -21.29 9.33 -2.57
C PHE A 202 -20.35 9.25 -3.79
N PRO A 203 -20.89 8.70 -4.90
CA PRO A 203 -20.73 9.27 -6.22
C PRO A 203 -22.10 9.71 -6.78
N LEU A 204 -22.16 10.84 -7.49
CA LEU A 204 -23.29 11.12 -8.39
C LEU A 204 -22.76 11.80 -9.65
N LEU A 205 -22.75 11.07 -10.77
CA LEU A 205 -22.58 11.68 -12.08
C LEU A 205 -23.94 12.26 -12.48
N ILE A 206 -24.07 13.58 -12.49
CA ILE A 206 -25.27 14.26 -12.95
C ILE A 206 -25.02 14.68 -14.40
N ALA A 207 -25.67 14.01 -15.35
CA ALA A 207 -25.77 14.52 -16.71
C ALA A 207 -27.08 15.32 -16.84
N GLN A 208 -26.97 16.59 -17.22
CA GLN A 208 -28.11 17.47 -17.50
C GLN A 208 -28.55 17.26 -18.95
N HIS A 209 -29.83 16.92 -19.16
CA HIS A 209 -30.44 16.90 -20.49
C HIS A 209 -31.62 17.89 -20.46
N ASP A 210 -31.40 19.07 -21.04
CA ASP A 210 -32.30 20.23 -20.98
C ASP A 210 -32.61 20.74 -19.56
N GLU A 211 -33.19 21.94 -19.46
CA GLU A 211 -33.24 22.78 -18.24
C GLU A 211 -33.97 22.15 -17.03
N ASP A 212 -34.63 21.00 -17.17
CA ASP A 212 -35.53 20.45 -16.13
C ASP A 212 -35.36 18.95 -15.80
N GLU A 213 -34.42 18.20 -16.41
CA GLU A 213 -34.25 16.76 -16.12
C GLU A 213 -32.81 16.35 -15.72
N PHE A 214 -32.71 15.61 -14.62
CA PHE A 214 -31.46 15.04 -14.10
C PHE A 214 -31.46 13.51 -14.26
N LEU A 215 -30.43 12.97 -14.92
CA LEU A 215 -30.18 11.53 -14.96
C LEU A 215 -29.36 11.10 -13.75
N VAL A 216 -29.90 10.17 -12.96
CA VAL A 216 -29.20 9.51 -11.85
C VAL A 216 -28.88 8.08 -12.27
N LEU A 217 -27.59 7.74 -12.35
CA LEU A 217 -27.13 6.38 -12.57
C LEU A 217 -26.85 5.71 -11.22
N ASP A 218 -27.61 4.66 -10.90
CA ASP A 218 -27.43 3.82 -9.72
C ASP A 218 -26.40 2.71 -10.01
N PRO A 219 -25.26 2.64 -9.30
CA PRO A 219 -24.26 1.61 -9.52
C PRO A 219 -24.62 0.23 -8.91
N ASP A 220 -25.68 0.10 -8.10
CA ASP A 220 -26.02 -1.16 -7.40
C ASP A 220 -26.92 -2.12 -8.22
N ILE A 221 -27.18 -1.83 -9.50
CA ILE A 221 -27.92 -2.76 -10.38
C ILE A 221 -26.97 -3.84 -10.90
N HIS A 222 -26.86 -4.94 -10.16
CA HIS A 222 -26.22 -6.17 -10.64
C HIS A 222 -27.16 -6.97 -11.56
N HIS A 223 -26.87 -7.00 -12.87
CA HIS A 223 -27.41 -8.02 -13.78
C HIS A 223 -26.29 -8.79 -14.49
N THR A 224 -26.45 -10.12 -14.48
CA THR A 224 -25.59 -11.14 -15.06
C THR A 224 -25.45 -11.03 -16.58
N CYS A 225 -24.24 -11.37 -17.04
CA CYS A 225 -23.68 -11.46 -18.39
C CYS A 225 -24.63 -11.73 -19.59
N GLY A 226 -24.36 -11.07 -20.73
CA GLY A 226 -24.82 -11.47 -22.06
C GLY A 226 -24.56 -10.39 -23.12
N ILE A 227 -23.59 -10.60 -24.01
CA ILE A 227 -23.50 -9.85 -25.27
C ILE A 227 -24.71 -10.24 -26.12
N ILE A 228 -25.63 -9.31 -26.36
CA ILE A 228 -26.46 -9.09 -27.57
C ILE A 228 -27.48 -7.98 -27.25
N GLY A 229 -27.46 -6.91 -28.06
CA GLY A 229 -28.64 -6.14 -28.46
C GLY A 229 -29.41 -5.35 -27.39
N ILE A 230 -29.17 -4.03 -27.38
CA ILE A 230 -30.13 -2.92 -27.15
C ILE A 230 -31.27 -3.23 -26.15
N ARG A 231 -31.17 -2.75 -24.90
CA ARG A 231 -32.30 -2.73 -23.94
C ARG A 231 -32.30 -1.52 -23.00
N PRO A 232 -33.48 -1.12 -22.46
CA PRO A 232 -33.82 0.25 -22.07
C PRO A 232 -33.52 0.58 -20.59
N TYR A 233 -33.37 1.87 -20.29
CA TYR A 233 -33.23 2.39 -18.93
C TYR A 233 -34.58 2.89 -18.39
N ILE A 234 -34.80 2.74 -17.08
CA ILE A 234 -35.96 3.27 -16.38
C ILE A 234 -35.64 4.69 -15.91
N VAL A 235 -36.39 5.68 -16.38
CA VAL A 235 -36.31 7.06 -15.87
C VAL A 235 -37.25 7.17 -14.68
N CYS A 236 -36.69 7.40 -13.49
CA CYS A 236 -37.48 7.69 -12.29
C CYS A 236 -37.52 9.20 -12.08
N GLY A 237 -38.57 9.87 -12.58
CA GLY A 237 -38.74 11.31 -12.41
C GLY A 237 -39.05 11.67 -10.96
N MET A 238 -38.21 12.47 -10.32
CA MET A 238 -38.55 13.12 -9.04
C MET A 238 -39.08 14.53 -9.31
N SER A 239 -40.35 14.78 -9.03
CA SER A 239 -40.87 16.15 -8.94
C SER A 239 -40.63 16.71 -7.53
N ARG A 240 -40.15 17.96 -7.45
CA ARG A 240 -39.94 18.64 -6.16
C ARG A 240 -41.30 18.93 -5.51
N GLY A 241 -41.56 18.33 -4.34
CA GLY A 241 -42.52 18.89 -3.37
C GLY A 241 -43.64 18.00 -2.81
N GLN A 242 -43.68 16.68 -2.99
CA GLN A 242 -44.66 15.81 -2.30
C GLN A 242 -44.09 14.45 -1.84
N PRO A 243 -44.68 13.81 -0.80
CA PRO A 243 -44.15 12.57 -0.24
C PRO A 243 -44.38 11.38 -1.19
N THR A 244 -43.39 10.50 -1.18
CA THR A 244 -43.17 9.31 -2.03
C THR A 244 -44.42 8.52 -2.44
N ARG A 245 -44.74 8.59 -3.73
CA ARG A 245 -45.32 7.48 -4.50
C ARG A 245 -44.60 7.40 -5.85
N ALA A 246 -43.89 6.30 -6.10
CA ALA A 246 -43.29 6.01 -7.39
C ALA A 246 -44.39 5.86 -8.44
N VAL A 247 -44.42 6.75 -9.43
CA VAL A 247 -45.25 6.60 -10.62
C VAL A 247 -44.33 6.10 -11.74
N CYS A 248 -44.61 4.91 -12.27
CA CYS A 248 -43.85 4.34 -13.37
C CYS A 248 -44.15 5.13 -14.65
N GLY A 249 -43.19 5.95 -15.11
CA GLY A 249 -43.28 6.80 -16.31
C GLY A 249 -42.44 6.27 -17.48
N ARG A 250 -42.77 6.75 -18.69
CA ARG A 250 -42.43 6.22 -20.03
C ARG A 250 -40.96 5.88 -20.31
N ILE A 251 -40.78 4.88 -21.17
CA ILE A 251 -39.52 4.53 -21.85
C ILE A 251 -39.20 5.60 -22.89
N VAL A 252 -38.00 6.18 -22.84
CA VAL A 252 -37.47 7.12 -23.85
C VAL A 252 -36.28 6.46 -24.55
N GLU A 253 -36.31 6.38 -25.88
CA GLU A 253 -35.18 5.93 -26.70
C GLU A 253 -34.23 7.10 -26.97
N LEU A 254 -32.95 6.99 -26.58
CA LEU A 254 -31.91 7.96 -26.89
C LEU A 254 -31.13 7.56 -28.15
N PRO A 255 -30.84 8.48 -29.09
CA PRO A 255 -29.98 8.19 -30.22
C PRO A 255 -28.50 8.15 -29.81
N THR A 256 -27.84 7.07 -30.20
CA THR A 256 -26.43 6.69 -30.07
C THR A 256 -25.37 7.78 -30.23
N ARG A 257 -24.43 7.88 -29.26
CA ARG A 257 -22.96 7.75 -29.40
C ARG A 257 -22.27 8.12 -28.07
N VAL A 258 -21.79 7.13 -27.33
CA VAL A 258 -20.84 7.36 -26.22
C VAL A 258 -19.43 7.22 -26.79
N VAL A 259 -18.64 8.29 -26.74
CA VAL A 259 -17.22 8.24 -27.03
C VAL A 259 -16.52 7.76 -25.75
N THR A 260 -16.00 6.54 -25.75
CA THR A 260 -15.05 6.07 -24.75
C THR A 260 -13.69 6.70 -25.03
N ALA A 261 -13.27 7.68 -24.22
CA ALA A 261 -11.89 8.16 -24.22
C ALA A 261 -11.05 7.30 -23.27
N ALA A 262 -10.03 6.66 -23.82
CA ALA A 262 -9.02 5.90 -23.11
C ALA A 262 -7.75 6.75 -22.89
N SER A 263 -7.18 6.59 -21.69
CA SER A 263 -5.76 6.71 -21.33
C SER A 263 -5.15 8.04 -20.85
N CYS A 264 -4.28 7.84 -19.84
CA CYS A 264 -3.03 8.53 -19.51
C CYS A 264 -2.97 9.49 -18.31
N HIS A 265 -2.04 9.13 -17.42
CA HIS A 265 -1.52 9.88 -16.27
C HIS A 265 -0.85 11.20 -16.65
N THR A 266 -1.08 12.26 -15.88
CA THR A 266 -0.07 13.04 -15.12
C THR A 266 -0.74 14.16 -14.29
N PRO A 267 -0.07 14.70 -13.25
CA PRO A 267 -0.68 15.53 -12.21
C PRO A 267 -0.64 17.01 -12.58
N ASN A 268 -1.80 17.66 -12.70
CA ASN A 268 -2.01 19.07 -12.35
C ASN A 268 -3.47 19.47 -12.61
N LYS A 269 -4.04 20.22 -11.67
CA LYS A 269 -5.36 20.85 -11.77
C LYS A 269 -5.39 21.81 -12.97
N TYR A 270 -6.29 21.59 -13.91
CA TYR A 270 -6.85 22.63 -14.77
C TYR A 270 -8.30 22.30 -15.09
N TYR A 271 -9.21 23.26 -14.86
CA TYR A 271 -10.58 23.22 -15.38
C TYR A 271 -10.50 23.45 -16.89
N SER A 272 -11.10 22.57 -17.69
CA SER A 272 -11.31 22.80 -19.12
C SER A 272 -12.80 22.69 -19.43
N GLU A 273 -13.42 23.82 -19.78
CA GLU A 273 -14.70 23.82 -20.49
C GLU A 273 -14.42 23.52 -21.97
N GLU A 274 -14.81 22.34 -22.45
CA GLU A 274 -14.89 22.09 -23.89
C GLU A 274 -16.32 22.33 -24.37
N ILE A 275 -16.50 23.39 -25.17
CA ILE A 275 -17.75 23.65 -25.90
C ILE A 275 -17.75 22.77 -27.14
N CYS A 276 -18.63 21.77 -27.19
CA CYS A 276 -18.84 20.95 -28.37
C CYS A 276 -19.48 21.80 -29.50
N PRO A 277 -18.85 21.94 -30.67
CA PRO A 277 -19.35 22.81 -31.73
C PRO A 277 -20.41 22.06 -32.56
N ARG A 278 -21.60 21.88 -31.98
CA ARG A 278 -22.93 21.71 -32.62
C ARG A 278 -23.90 21.08 -31.62
N GLY A 279 -24.70 21.93 -30.98
CA GLY A 279 -25.78 21.55 -30.05
C GLY A 279 -25.68 22.33 -28.74
N ASN A 280 -26.81 22.81 -28.22
CA ASN A 280 -26.90 23.64 -27.01
C ASN A 280 -26.60 22.89 -25.68
N ASN A 281 -26.00 21.70 -25.74
CA ASN A 281 -25.77 20.88 -24.54
C ASN A 281 -24.41 21.24 -23.91
N LYS A 282 -24.46 21.78 -22.70
CA LYS A 282 -23.28 21.99 -21.85
C LYS A 282 -23.04 20.71 -21.05
N VAL A 283 -21.82 20.16 -21.12
CA VAL A 283 -21.37 19.09 -20.24
C VAL A 283 -20.44 19.71 -19.21
N LEU A 284 -20.86 19.74 -17.94
CA LEU A 284 -20.06 20.27 -16.85
C LEU A 284 -19.37 19.11 -16.12
N TYR A 285 -18.04 19.06 -16.18
CA TYR A 285 -17.26 18.14 -15.35
C TYR A 285 -16.90 18.84 -14.04
N ILE A 286 -17.57 18.47 -12.95
CA ILE A 286 -17.18 18.87 -11.60
C ILE A 286 -16.37 17.73 -10.99
N SER A 287 -15.06 17.94 -10.87
CA SER A 287 -14.20 17.15 -9.98
C SER A 287 -14.06 17.95 -8.67
N LEU A 288 -14.54 17.43 -7.55
CA LEU A 288 -14.28 17.95 -6.20
C LEU A 288 -13.24 17.07 -5.50
#